data_AF-A0A1X3DL49-F1
#
_entry.id   AF-A0A1X3DL49-F1
#
_cell.length_a   1.000
_cell.length_b   1.000
_cell.length_c   1.000
_cell.angle_alpha   90.00
_cell.angle_beta   90.00
_cell.angle_gamma   90.00
#
_symmetry.space_group_name_H-M   'P 1'
#
loop_
_entity.id
_entity.type
_entity.pdbx_description
1 polymer ?
#
loop_
_entity_poly.entity_id
_entity_poly.type
_entity_poly.pdbx_seq_one_letter_code
_entity_poly.pdbx_strand_id
1 'polypeptide(L)' 'MGVYRKIFNYEPNGEDAQIGVLQNSPDGVFVRLNGDKQGNVFETEAAALNDVRNVRGWPNAYLA' A
#
# COMPACT_ATOMS: atom_id res chain seq x y z
N MET A 1 15.10 -1.35 12.00
CA MET A 1 13.65 -1.62 12.18
C MET A 1 12.94 -0.88 11.06
N GLY A 2 12.26 -1.60 10.17
CA GLY A 2 11.45 -0.95 9.13
C GLY A 2 10.14 -0.42 9.72
N VAL A 3 9.67 0.74 9.25
CA VAL A 3 8.35 1.26 9.62
C VAL A 3 7.31 0.57 8.74
N TYR A 4 6.28 0.00 9.37
CA TYR A 4 5.17 -0.61 8.67
C TYR A 4 3.98 0.34 8.67
N ARG A 5 3.51 0.75 7.48
CA ARG A 5 2.27 1.50 7.29
C ARG A 5 1.21 0.56 6.73
N LYS A 6 -0.01 0.63 7.24
CA LYS A 6 -1.10 -0.17 6.69
C LYS A 6 -1.74 0.57 5.52
N ILE A 7 -2.12 -0.16 4.49
CA ILE A 7 -2.85 0.39 3.35
C ILE A 7 -4.30 -0.05 3.48
N PHE A 8 -5.20 0.92 3.45
CA PHE A 8 -6.65 0.72 3.50
C PHE A 8 -7.28 1.22 2.21
N ASN A 9 -8.32 0.53 1.73
CA ASN A 9 -9.24 1.10 0.74
C ASN A 9 -10.42 1.73 1.47
N TYR A 10 -10.71 2.99 1.16
CA TYR A 10 -11.89 3.65 1.69
C TYR A 10 -13.17 3.06 1.06
N GLU A 11 -14.10 2.63 1.91
CA GLU A 11 -15.39 2.07 1.51
C GLU A 11 -16.53 2.97 2.01
N PRO A 12 -17.21 3.75 1.15
CA PRO A 12 -18.18 4.76 1.59
C PRO A 12 -19.41 4.18 2.29
N ASN A 13 -19.71 2.91 2.07
CA ASN A 13 -20.88 2.22 2.60
C ASN A 13 -20.54 1.09 3.59
N GLY A 14 -19.27 0.98 4.01
CA GLY A 14 -18.79 -0.15 4.80
C GLY A 14 -17.59 0.20 5.68
N GLU A 15 -16.94 -0.83 6.21
CA GLU A 15 -15.67 -0.66 6.92
C GLU A 15 -14.51 -0.62 5.91
N ASP A 16 -13.55 0.26 6.17
CA ASP A 16 -12.34 0.38 5.34
C ASP A 16 -11.57 -0.95 5.35
N ALA A 17 -11.38 -1.52 4.17
CA ALA A 17 -10.73 -2.82 4.03
C ALA A 17 -9.20 -2.66 4.04
N GLN A 18 -8.51 -3.37 4.94
CA GLN A 18 -7.05 -3.44 4.88
C GLN A 18 -6.64 -4.29 3.67
N ILE A 19 -5.98 -3.65 2.71
CA ILE A 19 -5.60 -4.24 1.43
C ILE A 19 -4.11 -4.60 1.34
N GLY A 20 -3.29 -4.05 2.24
CA GLY A 20 -1.86 -4.36 2.28
C GLY A 20 -1.10 -3.60 3.35
N VAL A 21 0.22 -3.65 3.23
CA VAL A 21 1.16 -2.91 4.06
C VAL A 21 2.31 -2.37 3.20
N LEU A 22 2.79 -1.18 3.56
CA LEU A 22 4.09 -0.68 3.13
C LEU A 22 5.12 -0.96 4.21
N GLN A 23 6.30 -1.40 3.81
CA GLN A 23 7.45 -1.53 4.70
C GLN A 23 8.54 -0.59 4.21
N ASN A 24 8.90 0.41 5.01
CA ASN A 24 10.07 1.24 4.76
C ASN A 24 11.34 0.51 5.20
N SER A 25 12.30 0.37 4.30
CA SER A 25 13.66 -0.07 4.59
C SER A 25 14.68 0.98 4.08
N PRO A 26 15.95 0.88 4.49
CA PRO A 26 17.03 1.71 3.94
C PRO A 26 17.17 1.60 2.41
N ASP A 27 16.73 0.48 1.83
CA ASP A 27 16.83 0.17 0.40
C ASP A 27 15.60 0.65 -0.39
N GLY A 28 14.57 1.17 0.30
CA GLY A 28 13.35 1.71 -0.32
C GLY A 28 12.06 1.28 0.37
N VAL A 29 10.93 1.55 -0.30
CA VAL A 29 9.59 1.23 0.19
C VAL A 29 9.06 -0.01 -0.51
N PHE A 30 8.70 -1.01 0.28
CA PHE A 30 8.21 -2.30 -0.21
C PHE A 30 6.70 -2.36 -0.04
N VAL A 31 5.97 -2.64 -1.11
CA VAL A 31 4.53 -2.94 -1.05
C VAL A 31 4.32 -4.42 -0.84
N ARG A 32 3.49 -4.79 0.12
CA ARG A 32 2.93 -6.14 0.24
C ARG A 32 1.40 -6.05 0.25
N LEU A 33 0.80 -6.49 -0.85
CA LEU A 33 -0.66 -6.61 -0.98
C LEU A 33 -1.10 -8.02 -0.61
N ASN A 34 -2.28 -8.15 0.00
CA ASN A 34 -2.91 -9.45 0.19
C ASN A 34 -3.29 -10.01 -1.19
N GLY A 35 -2.54 -11.02 -1.66
CA GLY A 35 -2.96 -11.90 -2.74
C GLY A 35 -2.28 -11.81 -4.12
N ASP A 36 -1.39 -10.86 -4.45
CA ASP A 36 -0.82 -10.83 -5.84
C ASP A 36 0.52 -10.14 -6.10
N LYS A 37 1.09 -9.35 -5.18
CA LYS A 37 2.35 -8.65 -5.47
C LYS A 37 3.23 -8.60 -4.23
N GLN A 38 4.25 -9.46 -4.22
CA GLN A 38 5.48 -9.21 -3.48
C GLN A 38 6.50 -8.64 -4.47
N GLY A 39 7.21 -7.58 -4.10
CA GLY A 39 8.55 -7.35 -4.67
C GLY A 39 8.78 -6.04 -5.43
N ASN A 40 7.79 -5.17 -5.59
CA ASN A 40 8.08 -3.83 -6.12
C ASN A 40 8.67 -2.94 -5.04
N VAL A 41 9.88 -2.44 -5.31
CA VAL A 41 10.57 -1.43 -4.50
C VAL A 41 10.27 -0.07 -5.10
N PHE A 42 9.84 0.86 -4.27
CA PHE A 42 9.55 2.23 -4.66
C PHE A 42 10.43 3.18 -3.88
N GLU A 43 10.78 4.32 -4.49
CA GLU A 43 11.60 5.34 -3.83
C GLU A 43 10.87 6.05 -2.67
N THR A 44 9.54 6.09 -2.71
CA THR A 44 8.72 6.80 -1.70
C THR A 44 7.42 6.07 -1.39
N GLU A 45 6.86 6.32 -0.20
CA GLU A 45 5.54 5.81 0.22
C GLU A 45 4.42 6.30 -0.72
N ALA A 46 4.54 7.52 -1.23
CA ALA A 46 3.57 8.10 -2.16
C ALA A 46 3.57 7.37 -3.52
N ALA A 47 4.75 7.07 -4.06
CA ALA A 47 4.88 6.30 -5.31
C ALA A 47 4.32 4.88 -5.13
N ALA A 48 4.63 4.24 -4.00
CA ALA A 48 4.11 2.93 -3.64
C ALA A 48 2.57 2.93 -3.55
N LEU A 49 1.97 3.91 -2.87
CA LEU A 49 0.52 4.04 -2.75
C LEU A 49 -0.14 4.31 -4.12
N ASN A 50 0.51 5.10 -4.98
CA ASN A 50 0.00 5.38 -6.32
C ASN A 50 -0.02 4.12 -7.21
N ASP A 51 1.01 3.26 -7.14
CA ASP A 51 1.01 1.96 -7.83
C ASP A 51 -0.16 1.09 -7.36
N VAL A 52 -0.40 1.03 -6.04
CA VAL A 52 -1.53 0.28 -5.48
C VAL A 52 -2.87 0.77 -6.02
N ARG A 53 -3.09 2.09 -6.06
CA ARG A 53 -4.30 2.71 -6.62
C ARG A 53 -4.50 2.33 -8.09
N ASN A 54 -3.43 2.39 -8.88
CA ASN A 54 -3.48 2.11 -10.32
C ASN A 54 -3.65 0.62 -10.64
N VAL A 55 -2.91 -0.27 -9.96
CA VAL A 55 -2.88 -1.71 -10.28
C VAL A 55 -4.15 -2.43 -9.82
N ARG A 56 -4.69 -2.05 -8.67
CA ARG A 56 -5.86 -2.74 -8.08
C ARG A 56 -7.19 -2.04 -8.36
N GLY A 57 -7.17 -0.87 -9.01
CA GLY A 57 -8.38 -0.08 -9.25
C GLY A 57 -8.99 0.48 -7.95
N TRP A 58 -8.15 0.81 -6.97
CA TRP A 58 -8.55 1.35 -5.67
C TRP A 58 -8.16 2.82 -5.56
N PRO A 59 -8.86 3.75 -6.23
CA PRO A 59 -8.46 5.16 -6.28
C PRO A 59 -8.42 5.82 -4.90
N ASN A 60 -9.20 5.30 -3.95
CA ASN A 60 -9.34 5.85 -2.61
C ASN A 60 -8.43 5.17 -1.57
N ALA A 61 -7.44 4.38 -2.01
CA ALA A 61 -6.50 3.76 -1.07
C ALA A 61 -5.69 4.82 -0.31
N TYR A 62 -5.50 4.64 1.00
CA TYR A 62 -4.74 5.55 1.86
C TYR A 62 -3.88 4.80 2.87
N LEU A 63 -2.92 5.52 3.49
CA LEU A 63 -2.02 5.01 4.50
C LEU A 63 -2.52 5.38 5.91
N ALA A 64 -2.50 4.40 6.81
CA ALA A 64 -2.70 4.58 8.25
C ALA A 64 -1.41 4.20 9.01
#